data_AF-A0A501W597-F1
#
_entry.id   AF-A0A501W597-F1
#
_cell.length_a   1.000
_cell.length_b   1.000
_cell.length_c   1.000
_cell.angle_alpha   90.00
_cell.angle_beta   90.00
_cell.angle_gamma   90.00
#
_symmetry.space_group_name_H-M   'P 1'
#
loop_
_entity.id
_entity.type
_entity.pdbx_description
1 polymer ?
#
loop_
_entity_poly.entity_id
_entity_poly.type
_entity_poly.pdbx_seq_one_letter_code
_entity_poly.pdbx_strand_id
1 'polypeptide(L)'
;MKELKRIEDGLKKSNTLLYKTDDKGLACSFVNGGLVVDSFVVEDNVIADALAKKGMNGVVEGSNFSMLRNNYDWFSLHVKTKKLYETLK
;
A
#
# COMPACT_ATOMS: atom_id res chain seq x y z
N MET A 1 -8.95 -1.70 7.26
CA MET A 1 -8.12 -2.29 8.35
C MET A 1 -7.56 -3.66 8.00
N LYS A 2 -8.37 -4.61 7.50
CA LYS A 2 -7.86 -5.89 6.97
C LYS A 2 -6.84 -5.68 5.83
N GLU A 3 -7.08 -4.69 4.97
CA GLU A 3 -6.14 -4.32 3.89
C GLU A 3 -4.80 -3.84 4.43
N LEU A 4 -4.74 -3.06 5.51
CA LEU A 4 -3.46 -2.66 6.12
C LEU A 4 -2.64 -3.87 6.56
N LYS A 5 -3.28 -4.89 7.16
CA LYS A 5 -2.56 -6.11 7.53
C LYS A 5 -2.01 -6.82 6.29
N ARG A 6 -2.83 -6.91 5.24
CA ARG A 6 -2.46 -7.59 4.00
C ARG A 6 -1.35 -6.87 3.23
N ILE A 7 -1.35 -5.54 3.23
CA ILE A 7 -0.25 -4.72 2.69
C ILE A 7 1.03 -5.00 3.47
N GLU A 8 0.98 -5.03 4.80
CA GLU A 8 2.15 -5.32 5.64
C GLU A 8 2.76 -6.69 5.31
N ASP A 9 1.90 -7.71 5.22
CA ASP A 9 2.30 -9.07 4.87
C ASP A 9 2.90 -9.14 3.46
N GLY A 10 2.32 -8.40 2.50
CA GLY A 10 2.84 -8.25 1.14
C GLY A 10 4.22 -7.60 1.11
N LEU A 11 4.41 -6.48 1.82
CA LEU A 11 5.69 -5.76 1.90
C LEU A 11 6.81 -6.59 2.52
N LYS A 12 6.49 -7.44 3.51
CA LYS A 12 7.48 -8.35 4.15
C LYS A 12 8.01 -9.43 3.20
N LYS A 13 7.22 -9.82 2.19
CA LYS A 13 7.52 -10.93 1.28
C LYS A 13 7.98 -10.49 -0.11
N SER A 14 8.01 -9.19 -0.38
CA SER A 14 8.32 -8.59 -1.68
C SER A 14 9.46 -7.57 -1.60
N ASN A 15 9.94 -7.16 -2.76
CA ASN A 15 10.89 -6.06 -2.91
C ASN A 15 10.37 -4.93 -3.81
N THR A 16 9.20 -5.13 -4.42
CA THR A 16 8.55 -4.21 -5.33
C THR A 16 7.04 -4.26 -5.11
N LEU A 17 6.39 -3.10 -5.10
CA LEU A 17 4.94 -2.98 -5.14
C LEU A 17 4.55 -2.28 -6.45
N LEU A 18 3.76 -2.96 -7.27
CA LEU A 18 3.12 -2.40 -8.45
C LEU A 18 1.69 -2.03 -8.10
N TYR A 19 1.22 -0.90 -8.59
CA TYR A 19 -0.15 -0.46 -8.42
C TYR A 19 -0.70 0.21 -9.66
N LYS A 20 -2.00 0.05 -9.88
CA LYS A 20 -2.76 0.80 -10.88
C LYS A 20 -4.13 1.15 -10.32
N THR A 21 -4.67 2.27 -10.77
CA THR A 21 -6.07 2.59 -10.50
C THR A 21 -6.95 1.59 -11.24
N ASP A 22 -7.98 1.12 -10.56
CA ASP A 22 -9.01 0.20 -11.06
C ASP A 22 -10.39 0.75 -10.66
N ASP A 23 -11.46 0.25 -11.29
CA ASP A 23 -12.84 0.75 -11.07
C ASP A 23 -13.29 0.64 -9.60
N LYS A 24 -12.66 -0.26 -8.84
CA LYS A 24 -12.98 -0.56 -7.44
C LYS A 24 -11.98 0.03 -6.43
N GLY A 25 -10.91 0.70 -6.88
CA GLY A 25 -9.89 1.27 -6.00
C GLY A 25 -8.48 1.18 -6.58
N LEU A 26 -7.51 0.78 -5.75
CA LEU A 26 -6.11 0.64 -6.16
C LEU A 26 -5.72 -0.84 -6.24
N ALA A 27 -5.58 -1.37 -7.45
CA ALA A 27 -5.11 -2.73 -7.67
C ALA A 27 -3.61 -2.80 -7.38
N CYS A 28 -3.24 -3.53 -6.33
CA CYS A 28 -1.87 -3.69 -5.84
C CYS A 28 -1.35 -5.11 -6.12
N SER A 29 -0.10 -5.20 -6.57
CA SER A 29 0.64 -6.45 -6.78
C SER A 29 2.01 -6.36 -6.13
N PHE A 30 2.29 -7.29 -5.23
CA PHE A 30 3.56 -7.39 -4.52
C PHE A 30 4.46 -8.38 -5.27
N VAL A 31 5.65 -7.94 -5.66
CA VAL A 31 6.57 -8.69 -6.53
C VAL A 31 7.88 -8.94 -5.82
N ASN A 32 8.41 -10.16 -5.96
CA ASN A 32 9.73 -10.54 -5.48
C ASN A 32 10.49 -11.26 -6.61
N GLY A 33 11.60 -10.68 -7.07
CA GLY A 33 12.42 -11.29 -8.12
C GLY A 33 11.67 -11.58 -9.42
N GLY A 34 10.68 -10.76 -9.78
CA GLY A 34 9.83 -10.94 -10.97
C GLY A 34 8.59 -11.81 -10.78
N LEU A 35 8.37 -12.39 -9.60
CA LEU A 35 7.20 -13.20 -9.29
C LEU A 35 6.20 -12.45 -8.41
N VAL A 36 4.91 -12.50 -8.75
CA VAL A 36 3.84 -11.94 -7.92
C VAL A 36 3.60 -12.86 -6.72
N VAL A 37 3.80 -12.33 -5.50
CA VAL A 37 3.65 -13.09 -4.25
C VAL A 37 2.30 -12.85 -3.56
N ASP A 38 1.69 -11.69 -3.78
CA ASP A 38 0.30 -11.40 -3.38
C ASP A 38 -0.25 -10.30 -4.30
N SER A 39 -1.56 -10.31 -4.53
CA SER A 39 -2.25 -9.25 -5.26
C SER A 39 -3.67 -9.07 -4.76
N PHE A 40 -4.10 -7.82 -4.66
CA PHE A 40 -5.47 -7.44 -4.32
C PHE A 40 -5.79 -6.00 -4.63
N VAL A 41 -7.08 -5.73 -4.69
CA VAL A 41 -7.60 -4.37 -4.77
C VAL A 41 -7.72 -3.80 -3.36
N VAL A 42 -7.11 -2.64 -3.16
CA VAL A 42 -7.36 -1.77 -2.01
C VAL A 42 -8.57 -0.91 -2.34
N GLU A 43 -9.70 -1.20 -1.71
CA GLU A 43 -10.97 -0.50 -1.91
C GLU A 43 -11.09 0.73 -1.00
N ASP A 44 -10.36 0.74 0.12
CA ASP A 44 -10.32 1.88 1.02
C ASP A 44 -9.56 3.07 0.40
N ASN A 45 -10.30 4.11 0.03
CA ASN A 45 -9.76 5.30 -0.62
C ASN A 45 -8.63 5.98 0.17
N VAL A 46 -8.69 5.97 1.50
CA VAL A 46 -7.65 6.60 2.33
C VAL A 46 -6.34 5.81 2.23
N ILE A 47 -6.43 4.48 2.22
CA ILE A 47 -5.28 3.60 2.02
C ILE A 47 -4.75 3.74 0.59
N ALA A 48 -5.64 3.69 -0.40
CA ALA A 48 -5.31 3.82 -1.83
C ALA A 48 -4.55 5.13 -2.11
N ASP A 49 -5.09 6.27 -1.68
CA ASP A 49 -4.46 7.59 -1.84
C ASP A 49 -3.10 7.67 -1.14
N ALA A 50 -2.99 7.09 0.05
CA ALA A 50 -1.75 7.10 0.81
C ALA A 50 -0.67 6.23 0.15
N LEU A 51 -1.03 5.07 -0.40
CA LEU A 51 -0.13 4.18 -1.14
C LEU A 51 0.31 4.79 -2.48
N ALA A 52 -0.62 5.38 -3.24
CA ALA A 52 -0.34 5.97 -4.54
C ALA A 52 0.72 7.09 -4.49
N LYS A 53 0.90 7.72 -3.32
CA LYS A 53 1.91 8.75 -3.04
C LYS A 53 3.30 8.20 -2.69
N LYS A 54 3.46 6.88 -2.55
CA LYS A 54 4.73 6.24 -2.16
C LYS A 54 5.60 5.81 -3.34
N GLY A 55 5.05 5.84 -4.54
CA GLY A 55 5.73 5.43 -5.77
C GLY A 55 5.67 6.49 -6.86
N MET A 56 6.24 6.13 -8.00
CA MET A 56 6.14 6.90 -9.24
C MET A 56 5.57 6.00 -10.32
N ASN A 57 4.61 6.53 -11.10
CA ASN A 57 4.02 5.84 -12.25
C ASN A 57 3.52 4.41 -11.96
N GLY A 58 2.95 4.17 -10.77
CA GLY A 58 2.44 2.84 -10.41
C GLY A 58 3.48 1.87 -9.88
N VAL A 59 4.70 2.33 -9.57
CA VAL A 59 5.78 1.47 -9.09
C VAL A 59 6.37 2.03 -7.79
N VAL A 60 6.48 1.18 -6.78
CA VAL A 60 7.26 1.41 -5.56
C VAL A 60 8.37 0.36 -5.51
N GLU A 61 9.61 0.79 -5.74
CA GLU A 61 10.80 -0.08 -5.75
C GLU A 61 12.00 0.59 -5.07
N GLY A 62 13.09 -0.15 -4.90
CA GLY A 62 14.36 0.38 -4.40
C GLY A 62 14.24 1.08 -3.04
N SER A 63 14.76 2.30 -2.94
CA SER A 63 14.75 3.09 -1.71
C SER A 63 13.32 3.44 -1.25
N ASN A 64 12.41 3.74 -2.18
CA ASN A 64 11.01 4.06 -1.86
C ASN A 64 10.31 2.84 -1.24
N PHE A 65 10.54 1.65 -1.79
CA PHE A 65 10.00 0.41 -1.22
C PHE A 65 10.59 0.12 0.16
N SER A 66 11.92 0.25 0.30
CA SER A 66 12.59 0.06 1.59
C SER A 66 12.05 1.00 2.66
N MET A 67 11.86 2.29 2.33
CA MET A 67 11.26 3.28 3.23
C MET A 67 9.83 2.93 3.60
N LEU A 68 8.99 2.55 2.63
CA LEU A 68 7.60 2.16 2.90
C LEU A 68 7.53 0.94 3.83
N ARG A 69 8.35 -0.08 3.57
CA ARG A 69 8.40 -1.30 4.38
C ARG A 69 8.90 -1.03 5.79
N ASN A 70 9.99 -0.28 5.94
CA ASN A 70 10.61 -0.04 7.24
C ASN A 70 9.80 0.95 8.09
N ASN A 71 9.08 1.89 7.47
CA ASN A 71 8.22 2.86 8.14
C ASN A 71 6.74 2.50 8.04
N TYR A 72 6.42 1.21 7.89
CA TYR A 72 5.05 0.78 7.67
C TYR A 72 4.13 1.09 8.85
N ASP A 73 4.63 1.00 10.08
CA ASP A 73 3.86 1.35 11.28
C ASP A 73 3.41 2.82 11.27
N TRP A 74 4.29 3.72 10.85
CA TRP A 74 3.97 5.13 10.67
C TRP A 74 2.95 5.35 9.56
N PHE A 75 3.08 4.63 8.44
CA PHE A 75 2.09 4.66 7.36
C PHE A 75 0.71 4.20 7.87
N SER A 76 0.67 3.08 8.59
CA SER A 76 -0.54 2.49 9.16
C SER A 76 -1.20 3.44 10.17
N LEU A 77 -0.41 4.09 11.04
CA LEU A 77 -0.90 5.09 11.97
C LEU A 77 -1.50 6.30 11.25
N HIS A 78 -0.79 6.86 10.26
CA HIS A 78 -1.26 7.99 9.48
C HIS A 78 -2.63 7.73 8.83
N VAL A 79 -2.79 6.56 8.18
CA VAL A 79 -4.07 6.14 7.61
C VAL A 79 -5.16 6.06 8.67
N LYS A 80 -4.89 5.37 9.80
CA LYS A 80 -5.88 5.19 10.88
C LYS A 80 -6.35 6.52 11.46
N THR A 81 -5.42 7.44 11.72
CA THR A 81 -5.74 8.78 12.24
C THR A 81 -6.57 9.57 11.24
N LYS A 82 -6.23 9.54 9.94
CA LYS A 82 -7.01 10.23 8.91
C LYS A 82 -8.44 9.68 8.81
N LYS A 83 -8.60 8.36 8.82
CA LYS A 83 -9.92 7.72 8.84
C LYS A 83 -10.76 8.08 10.06
N LEU A 84 -10.15 8.09 11.24
CA LEU A 84 -10.83 8.50 12.47
C LEU A 84 -11.32 9.95 12.36
N TYR A 85 -10.47 10.84 11.86
CA TYR A 85 -10.83 12.25 11.66
C TYR A 85 -11.98 12.43 10.68
N GLU A 86 -12.01 11.67 9.58
CA GLU A 86 -13.13 11.67 8.62
C GLU A 86 -14.43 11.12 9.21
N THR A 87 -14.36 10.24 10.21
CA THR A 87 -15.54 9.67 10.88
C THR A 87 -16.12 10.61 11.94
N LEU A 88 -15.28 11.46 12.54
CA LEU A 88 -15.67 12.41 13.58
C LEU A 88 -16.15 13.76 13.02
N LYS A 89 -16.00 13.98 11.72
CA LYS A 89 -16.56 15.12 10.99
C LYS A 89 -18.00 14.84 10.57
#